data_AF-A0A7D5NMH0-F1
#
_entry.id   AF-A0A7D5NMH0-F1
#
_cell.length_a   1.000
_cell.length_b   1.000
_cell.length_c   1.000
_cell.angle_alpha   90.00
_cell.angle_beta   90.00
_cell.angle_gamma   90.00
#
_symmetry.space_group_name_H-M   'P 1'
#
loop_
_entity.id
_entity.type
_entity.pdbx_description
1 polymer ?
#
loop_
_entity_poly.entity_id
_entity_poly.type
_entity_poly.pdbx_seq_one_letter_code
_entity_poly.pdbx_strand_id
1 'polypeptide(L)'
;MKRLSLKSSFSVFNCVSGFAAMLAFAVVPGTAAAQVPPPPQATLVECSQGNQNQIYAPAIAFFPRMVDVTGTGRLSSCVDSTDPGLASGIFTITGTSTVSCLLASAPTQNVINWNDGTQSTIEFINGVDVRPVGTSMVTILGRVSSGRYQNALAIKTVEVSSVPGVAQCLLGGVRSSSTEISLALLRLF
;
A
#
# COMPACT_ATOMS: atom_id res chain seq x y z
N MET A 1 56.04 20.86 12.69
CA MET A 1 56.66 21.99 13.43
C MET A 1 56.53 23.26 12.60
N LYS A 2 56.22 24.40 13.25
CA LYS A 2 56.38 25.79 12.76
C LYS A 2 55.39 26.28 11.69
N ARG A 3 54.44 27.17 12.07
CA ARG A 3 54.49 28.67 12.09
C ARG A 3 54.06 29.23 10.72
N LEU A 4 52.82 29.74 10.57
CA LEU A 4 52.35 31.10 10.88
C LEU A 4 53.11 32.24 10.16
N SER A 5 52.33 32.95 9.32
CA SER A 5 52.32 34.41 9.08
C SER A 5 53.29 34.99 8.04
N LEU A 6 52.71 35.78 7.09
CA LEU A 6 53.07 37.18 6.80
C LEU A 6 51.96 37.76 5.89
N LYS A 7 51.03 38.58 6.39
CA LYS A 7 51.07 40.06 6.45
C LYS A 7 51.35 40.76 5.11
N SER A 8 50.34 41.47 4.60
CA SER A 8 50.42 42.88 4.16
C SER A 8 49.00 43.31 3.74
N SER A 9 48.26 44.03 4.57
CA SER A 9 48.28 45.51 4.68
C SER A 9 48.03 46.18 3.33
N PHE A 10 46.84 46.77 3.15
CA PHE A 10 46.71 48.19 2.87
C PHE A 10 45.32 48.68 3.29
N SER A 11 45.35 49.64 4.20
CA SER A 11 44.21 50.34 4.79
C SER A 11 43.81 51.49 3.86
N VAL A 12 42.51 51.71 3.68
CA VAL A 12 41.99 53.03 3.30
C VAL A 12 40.82 53.36 4.22
N PHE A 13 41.02 54.46 4.95
CA PHE A 13 40.09 55.17 5.80
C PHE A 13 38.76 55.49 5.09
N ASN A 14 37.63 55.34 5.79
CA ASN A 14 36.89 56.54 6.20
C ASN A 14 35.81 56.28 7.26
N CYS A 15 35.93 57.10 8.32
CA CYS A 15 34.94 57.68 9.21
C CYS A 15 33.48 57.67 8.68
N VAL A 16 32.53 57.20 9.48
CA VAL A 16 31.45 58.02 10.10
C VAL A 16 30.76 57.17 11.18
N SER A 17 30.61 57.79 12.35
CA SER A 17 29.94 57.31 13.57
C SER A 17 28.45 57.03 13.36
N GLY A 18 27.94 55.93 13.93
CA GLY A 18 26.51 55.67 13.99
C GLY A 18 26.20 54.37 14.75
N PHE A 19 25.89 54.51 16.04
CA PHE A 19 25.38 53.44 16.89
C PHE A 19 24.06 52.90 16.31
N ALA A 20 24.09 51.66 15.80
CA ALA A 20 22.89 50.86 15.55
C ALA A 20 23.14 49.46 16.11
N ALA A 21 22.43 49.14 17.19
CA ALA A 21 22.45 47.83 17.83
C ALA A 21 21.99 46.75 16.82
N MET A 22 22.92 45.97 16.29
CA MET A 22 22.60 44.80 15.47
C MET A 22 22.29 43.61 16.38
N LEU A 23 21.04 43.17 16.32
CA LEU A 23 20.60 41.84 16.75
C LEU A 23 21.39 40.79 15.97
N ALA A 24 22.31 40.10 16.65
CA ALA A 24 22.98 38.93 16.11
C ALA A 24 22.00 37.75 16.05
N PHE A 25 21.44 37.47 14.87
CA PHE A 25 20.82 36.18 14.59
C PHE A 25 21.93 35.13 14.53
N ALA A 26 22.09 34.36 15.62
CA ALA A 26 22.88 33.15 15.61
C ALA A 26 22.19 32.12 14.70
N VAL A 27 22.72 31.95 13.48
CA VAL A 27 22.31 30.88 12.57
C VAL A 27 22.81 29.57 13.18
N VAL A 28 21.94 28.89 13.91
CA VAL A 28 22.18 27.51 14.34
C VAL A 28 22.11 26.65 13.08
N PRO A 29 23.15 25.86 12.74
CA PRO A 29 23.07 24.90 11.65
C PRO A 29 22.00 23.88 12.05
N GLY A 30 20.85 23.92 11.38
CA GLY A 30 19.82 22.90 11.53
C GLY A 30 20.41 21.57 11.11
N THR A 31 20.68 20.69 12.09
CA THR A 31 20.91 19.28 11.84
C THR A 31 19.67 18.74 11.18
N ALA A 32 19.71 18.55 9.86
CA ALA A 32 18.70 17.82 9.13
C ALA A 32 18.56 16.47 9.82
N ALA A 33 17.42 16.22 10.46
CA ALA A 33 17.08 14.91 10.97
C ALA A 33 17.11 13.97 9.76
N ALA A 34 18.16 13.15 9.66
CA ALA A 34 18.22 12.07 8.70
C ALA A 34 16.99 11.21 8.96
N GLN A 35 16.03 11.24 8.04
CA GLN A 35 14.90 10.33 8.05
C GLN A 35 15.50 8.94 7.83
N VAL A 36 15.68 8.18 8.92
CA VAL A 36 16.07 6.78 8.85
C VAL A 36 14.99 6.08 8.01
N PRO A 37 15.34 5.52 6.83
CA PRO A 37 14.39 4.72 6.08
C PRO A 37 13.86 3.63 7.02
N PRO A 38 12.54 3.35 7.05
CA PRO A 38 12.05 2.21 7.78
C PRO A 38 12.86 0.97 7.37
N PRO A 39 13.17 0.05 8.30
CA PRO A 39 13.93 -1.15 7.97
C PRO A 39 13.27 -1.83 6.76
N PRO A 40 14.05 -2.37 5.80
CA PRO A 40 13.48 -3.04 4.65
C PRO A 40 12.60 -4.18 5.19
N GLN A 41 11.28 -4.02 5.07
CA GLN A 41 10.38 -5.15 5.22
C GLN A 41 10.84 -6.14 4.17
N ALA A 42 11.28 -7.33 4.59
CA ALA A 42 11.79 -8.32 3.65
C ALA A 42 10.62 -8.79 2.78
N THR A 43 10.45 -8.13 1.63
CA THR A 43 9.47 -8.49 0.62
C THR A 43 9.79 -9.90 0.13
N LEU A 44 8.87 -10.82 0.38
CA LEU A 44 9.01 -12.21 -0.03
C LEU A 44 8.66 -12.33 -1.50
N VAL A 45 7.51 -11.78 -1.89
CA VAL A 45 7.04 -11.68 -3.26
C VAL A 45 6.28 -10.38 -3.48
N GLU A 46 6.46 -9.80 -4.66
CA GLU A 46 5.68 -8.66 -5.14
C GLU A 46 5.12 -8.96 -6.52
N CYS A 47 3.81 -8.85 -6.67
CA CYS A 47 3.08 -8.93 -7.93
C CYS A 47 2.50 -7.55 -8.22
N SER A 48 3.11 -6.82 -9.16
CA SER A 48 2.74 -5.44 -9.47
C SER A 48 1.48 -5.33 -10.33
N GLN A 49 1.03 -6.44 -10.94
CA GLN A 49 -0.12 -6.50 -11.83
C GLN A 49 -0.99 -7.71 -11.53
N GLY A 50 -2.29 -7.57 -11.70
CA GLY A 50 -3.24 -8.64 -11.53
C GLY A 50 -4.65 -8.13 -11.63
N ASN A 51 -5.60 -9.04 -11.78
CA ASN A 51 -7.01 -8.71 -11.82
C ASN A 51 -7.82 -9.72 -10.99
N GLN A 52 -9.01 -9.30 -10.61
CA GLN A 52 -9.99 -10.18 -9.99
C GLN A 52 -11.40 -9.84 -10.48
N ASN A 53 -12.24 -10.86 -10.49
CA ASN A 53 -13.68 -10.74 -10.65
C ASN A 53 -14.38 -11.37 -9.45
N GLN A 54 -15.35 -10.65 -8.89
CA GLN A 54 -16.14 -11.09 -7.75
C GLN A 54 -17.61 -11.12 -8.10
N ILE A 55 -18.35 -12.02 -7.45
CA ILE A 55 -19.78 -12.24 -7.57
C ILE A 55 -20.37 -12.18 -6.16
N TYR A 56 -21.52 -11.50 -6.05
CA TYR A 56 -22.22 -11.22 -4.82
C TYR A 56 -23.61 -11.86 -4.84
N ALA A 57 -23.86 -12.76 -3.89
CA ALA A 57 -25.14 -13.46 -3.75
C ALA A 57 -25.64 -13.37 -2.31
N PRO A 58 -26.77 -12.69 -2.03
CA PRO A 58 -27.54 -11.83 -2.92
C PRO A 58 -26.78 -10.56 -3.35
N ALA A 59 -27.32 -9.80 -4.31
CA ALA A 59 -26.72 -8.53 -4.73
C ALA A 59 -26.53 -7.58 -3.53
N ILE A 60 -25.38 -6.90 -3.48
CA ILE A 60 -25.11 -5.84 -2.50
C ILE A 60 -26.12 -4.72 -2.72
N ALA A 61 -26.81 -4.31 -1.65
CA ALA A 61 -27.82 -3.27 -1.69
C ALA A 61 -27.34 -2.00 -0.96
N PHE A 62 -28.17 -0.95 -1.00
CA PHE A 62 -27.95 0.26 -0.22
C PHE A 62 -27.90 -0.02 1.29
N PHE A 63 -28.80 -0.86 1.80
CA PHE A 63 -28.81 -1.26 3.21
C PHE A 63 -27.94 -2.50 3.47
N PRO A 64 -27.26 -2.58 4.63
CA PRO A 64 -26.46 -3.74 5.02
C PRO A 64 -27.27 -5.03 5.01
N ARG A 65 -26.69 -6.07 4.43
CA ARG A 65 -27.25 -7.42 4.42
C ARG A 65 -26.13 -8.46 4.32
N MET A 66 -26.42 -9.68 4.75
CA MET A 66 -25.53 -10.80 4.53
C MET A 66 -25.41 -11.10 3.02
N VAL A 67 -24.18 -11.24 2.54
CA VAL A 67 -23.83 -11.55 1.15
C VAL A 67 -22.69 -12.57 1.14
N ASP A 68 -22.85 -13.59 0.30
CA ASP A 68 -21.79 -14.49 -0.09
C ASP A 68 -20.99 -13.87 -1.24
N VAL A 69 -19.68 -13.85 -1.05
CA VAL A 69 -18.69 -13.36 -2.01
C VAL A 69 -17.97 -14.57 -2.58
N THR A 70 -18.01 -14.72 -3.90
CA THR A 70 -17.19 -15.68 -4.62
C THR A 70 -16.43 -14.97 -5.72
N GLY A 71 -15.29 -15.50 -6.15
CA GLY A 71 -14.53 -14.85 -7.20
C GLY A 71 -13.32 -15.62 -7.64
N THR A 72 -12.72 -15.13 -8.72
CA THR A 72 -11.46 -15.63 -9.26
C THR A 72 -10.59 -14.45 -9.66
N GLY A 73 -9.28 -14.69 -9.75
CA GLY A 73 -8.35 -13.70 -10.22
C GLY A 73 -7.02 -14.28 -10.62
N ARG A 74 -6.18 -13.41 -11.15
CA ARG A 74 -4.82 -13.73 -11.57
C ARG A 74 -3.87 -12.65 -11.08
N LEU A 75 -2.69 -13.09 -10.65
CA LEU A 75 -1.52 -12.27 -10.40
C LEU A 75 -0.51 -12.51 -11.53
N SER A 76 0.17 -11.45 -11.94
CA SER A 76 1.20 -11.45 -12.98
C SER A 76 2.32 -10.50 -12.59
N SER A 77 3.44 -10.58 -13.31
CA SER A 77 4.62 -9.77 -12.98
C SER A 77 5.04 -9.97 -11.52
N CYS A 78 4.92 -11.21 -11.03
CA CYS A 78 5.36 -11.57 -9.70
C CYS A 78 6.88 -11.74 -9.70
N VAL A 79 7.53 -11.22 -8.66
CA VAL A 79 8.96 -11.38 -8.41
C VAL A 79 9.11 -11.86 -6.99
N ASP A 80 9.68 -13.05 -6.81
CA ASP A 80 10.07 -13.59 -5.51
C ASP A 80 11.56 -13.31 -5.25
N SER A 81 11.86 -12.91 -4.02
CA SER A 81 13.21 -12.56 -3.57
C SER A 81 14.22 -13.73 -3.57
N THR A 82 13.73 -14.96 -3.54
CA THR A 82 14.49 -16.21 -3.39
C THR A 82 14.29 -17.17 -4.56
N ASP A 83 13.22 -17.00 -5.34
CA ASP A 83 12.83 -17.91 -6.41
C ASP A 83 12.54 -17.14 -7.71
N PRO A 84 13.53 -17.01 -8.62
CA PRO A 84 13.34 -16.29 -9.88
C PRO A 84 12.38 -16.99 -10.85
N GLY A 85 11.95 -18.23 -10.56
CA GLY A 85 10.99 -18.98 -11.38
C GLY A 85 9.53 -18.61 -11.10
N LEU A 86 9.25 -17.91 -9.99
CA LEU A 86 7.91 -17.44 -9.68
C LEU A 86 7.57 -16.21 -10.52
N ALA A 87 6.47 -16.26 -11.27
CA ALA A 87 6.07 -15.21 -12.21
C ALA A 87 4.58 -14.87 -12.16
N SER A 88 3.73 -15.79 -11.69
CA SER A 88 2.27 -15.59 -11.67
C SER A 88 1.56 -16.52 -10.69
N GLY A 89 0.30 -16.21 -10.41
CA GLY A 89 -0.59 -17.08 -9.63
C GLY A 89 -2.04 -16.91 -10.06
N ILE A 90 -2.85 -17.94 -9.91
CA ILE A 90 -4.30 -17.90 -10.11
C ILE A 90 -4.94 -18.14 -8.75
N PHE A 91 -5.95 -17.36 -8.40
CA PHE A 91 -6.57 -17.47 -7.09
C PHE A 91 -8.08 -17.48 -7.13
N THR A 92 -8.67 -18.09 -6.12
CA THR A 92 -10.10 -18.04 -5.82
C THR A 92 -10.34 -17.14 -4.62
N ILE A 93 -11.54 -16.59 -4.52
CA ILE A 93 -12.00 -15.75 -3.41
C ILE A 93 -13.29 -16.38 -2.87
N THR A 94 -13.37 -16.52 -1.54
CA THR A 94 -14.60 -16.92 -0.84
C THR A 94 -14.77 -16.09 0.42
N GLY A 95 -16.01 -15.81 0.79
CA GLY A 95 -16.33 -15.14 2.05
C GLY A 95 -17.81 -14.91 2.22
N THR A 96 -18.23 -14.68 3.45
CA THR A 96 -19.62 -14.33 3.78
C THR A 96 -19.57 -13.20 4.80
N SER A 97 -20.20 -12.08 4.49
CA SER A 97 -20.18 -10.92 5.39
C SER A 97 -21.41 -10.04 5.21
N THR A 98 -21.66 -9.19 6.21
CA THR A 98 -22.65 -8.14 6.11
C THR A 98 -22.03 -6.94 5.40
N VAL A 99 -22.47 -6.67 4.18
CA VAL A 99 -21.98 -5.58 3.33
C VAL A 99 -23.11 -4.71 2.81
N SER A 100 -22.77 -3.48 2.43
CA SER A 100 -23.64 -2.55 1.70
C SER A 100 -22.81 -1.73 0.73
N CYS A 101 -23.46 -0.95 -0.14
CA CYS A 101 -22.73 0.01 -0.96
C CYS A 101 -21.99 1.10 -0.14
N LEU A 102 -22.37 1.31 1.13
CA LEU A 102 -21.67 2.22 2.05
C LEU A 102 -20.59 1.51 2.89
N LEU A 103 -20.63 0.17 2.93
CA LEU A 103 -19.77 -0.70 3.74
C LEU A 103 -19.38 -1.91 2.89
N ALA A 104 -18.46 -1.72 1.95
CA ALA A 104 -18.11 -2.72 0.93
C ALA A 104 -16.87 -3.56 1.27
N SER A 105 -16.42 -3.57 2.53
CA SER A 105 -15.34 -4.46 2.96
C SER A 105 -15.92 -5.74 3.57
N ALA A 106 -15.60 -6.89 2.98
CA ALA A 106 -15.89 -8.20 3.53
C ALA A 106 -14.58 -8.93 3.85
N PRO A 107 -14.47 -9.64 4.98
CA PRO A 107 -13.43 -10.64 5.16
C PRO A 107 -13.55 -11.70 4.08
N THR A 108 -12.42 -12.07 3.47
CA THR A 108 -12.37 -13.09 2.42
C THR A 108 -11.15 -13.97 2.58
N GLN A 109 -11.33 -15.25 2.29
CA GLN A 109 -10.25 -16.19 2.09
C GLN A 109 -9.87 -16.21 0.59
N ASN A 110 -8.58 -16.09 0.32
CA ASN A 110 -8.03 -16.23 -1.02
C ASN A 110 -7.08 -17.43 -1.07
N VAL A 111 -7.32 -18.37 -1.99
CA VAL A 111 -6.41 -19.50 -2.23
C VAL A 111 -5.68 -19.26 -3.53
N ILE A 112 -4.37 -19.05 -3.47
CA ILE A 112 -3.49 -18.79 -4.62
C ILE A 112 -2.77 -20.07 -5.01
N ASN A 113 -2.92 -20.49 -6.27
CA ASN A 113 -2.09 -21.50 -6.91
C ASN A 113 -1.03 -20.78 -7.75
N TRP A 114 0.23 -20.93 -7.37
CA TRP A 114 1.37 -20.32 -8.03
C TRP A 114 1.78 -21.11 -9.28
N ASN A 115 2.52 -20.48 -10.20
CA ASN A 115 2.97 -21.12 -11.44
C ASN A 115 4.00 -22.24 -11.24
N ASP A 116 4.63 -22.32 -10.07
CA ASP A 116 5.55 -23.38 -9.67
C ASP A 116 4.82 -24.62 -9.08
N GLY A 117 3.48 -24.58 -9.01
CA GLY A 117 2.65 -25.65 -8.46
C GLY A 117 2.44 -25.56 -6.94
N THR A 118 3.06 -24.61 -6.25
CA THR A 118 2.83 -24.39 -4.82
C THR A 118 1.53 -23.61 -4.59
N GLN A 119 1.06 -23.59 -3.34
CA GLN A 119 -0.18 -22.91 -2.96
C GLN A 119 0.00 -22.06 -1.71
N SER A 120 -0.70 -20.93 -1.63
CA SER A 120 -0.84 -20.09 -0.43
C SER A 120 -2.31 -19.85 -0.12
N THR A 121 -2.70 -19.90 1.16
CA THR A 121 -4.03 -19.45 1.60
C THR A 121 -3.86 -18.15 2.38
N ILE A 122 -4.60 -17.12 1.99
CA ILE A 122 -4.56 -15.79 2.60
C ILE A 122 -5.92 -15.47 3.19
N GLU A 123 -5.95 -15.12 4.48
CA GLU A 123 -7.11 -14.53 5.12
C GLU A 123 -6.98 -13.01 5.07
N PHE A 124 -7.82 -12.37 4.25
CA PHE A 124 -7.93 -10.92 4.25
C PHE A 124 -8.94 -10.49 5.31
N ILE A 125 -8.47 -9.67 6.25
CA ILE A 125 -9.33 -8.99 7.22
C ILE A 125 -9.84 -7.70 6.58
N ASN A 126 -10.99 -7.19 7.08
CA ASN A 126 -11.66 -5.98 6.60
C ASN A 126 -10.66 -4.99 6.00
N GLY A 127 -10.73 -4.79 4.67
CA GLY A 127 -9.79 -3.92 3.98
C GLY A 127 -9.78 -2.57 4.65
N VAL A 128 -8.60 -2.08 5.03
CA VAL A 128 -8.48 -0.73 5.51
C VAL A 128 -8.68 0.14 4.28
N ASP A 129 -9.85 0.75 4.18
CA ASP A 129 -10.19 1.64 3.07
C ASP A 129 -9.39 2.95 3.19
N VAL A 130 -8.07 2.84 3.03
CA VAL A 130 -7.18 3.99 2.89
C VAL A 130 -7.39 4.48 1.47
N ARG A 131 -8.30 5.42 1.30
CA ARG A 131 -8.42 6.23 0.08
C ARG A 131 -7.60 7.49 0.30
N PRO A 132 -6.37 7.62 -0.26
CA PRO A 132 -5.75 8.93 -0.36
C PRO A 132 -6.70 9.86 -1.14
N VAL A 133 -6.78 11.12 -0.71
CA VAL A 133 -7.67 12.12 -1.31
C VAL A 133 -7.39 12.22 -2.82
N GLY A 134 -8.39 11.93 -3.65
CA GLY A 134 -8.27 11.97 -5.11
C GLY A 134 -7.87 10.64 -5.78
N THR A 135 -7.75 9.54 -5.03
CA THR A 135 -7.45 8.20 -5.58
C THR A 135 -8.50 7.17 -5.20
N SER A 136 -8.88 6.34 -6.17
CA SER A 136 -9.83 5.23 -5.99
C SER A 136 -9.14 3.91 -5.62
N MET A 137 -8.08 3.95 -4.80
CA MET A 137 -7.37 2.75 -4.36
C MET A 137 -7.82 2.31 -2.97
N VAL A 138 -7.93 1.01 -2.76
CA VAL A 138 -8.29 0.39 -1.48
C VAL A 138 -7.19 -0.60 -1.10
N THR A 139 -6.60 -0.47 0.09
CA THR A 139 -5.57 -1.38 0.58
C THR A 139 -6.14 -2.39 1.56
N ILE A 140 -6.06 -3.66 1.21
CA ILE A 140 -6.57 -4.77 2.01
C ILE A 140 -5.39 -5.48 2.66
N LEU A 141 -5.45 -5.59 3.98
CA LEU A 141 -4.45 -6.30 4.75
C LEU A 141 -4.94 -7.71 5.06
N GLY A 142 -4.03 -8.66 5.03
CA GLY A 142 -4.31 -10.04 5.33
C GLY A 142 -3.09 -10.76 5.86
N ARG A 143 -3.25 -12.05 6.13
CA ARG A 143 -2.16 -12.92 6.53
C ARG A 143 -2.23 -14.22 5.76
N VAL A 144 -1.07 -14.71 5.35
CA VAL A 144 -0.97 -16.07 4.79
C VAL A 144 -1.15 -17.08 5.94
N SER A 145 -2.31 -17.74 5.98
CA SER A 145 -2.68 -18.70 7.02
C SER A 145 -2.03 -20.07 6.82
N SER A 146 -1.82 -20.49 5.57
CA SER A 146 -1.19 -21.77 5.23
C SER A 146 -0.48 -21.76 3.87
N GLY A 147 0.41 -22.73 3.65
CA GLY A 147 1.11 -22.93 2.39
C GLY A 147 2.39 -22.10 2.23
N ARG A 148 2.78 -21.82 0.99
CA ARG A 148 3.95 -21.00 0.67
C ARG A 148 3.79 -19.60 1.28
N TYR A 149 4.86 -19.05 1.85
CA TYR A 149 4.87 -17.78 2.59
C TYR A 149 3.99 -17.75 3.85
N GLN A 150 3.74 -18.90 4.48
CA GLN A 150 2.99 -18.93 5.74
C GLN A 150 3.50 -17.89 6.74
N ASN A 151 2.57 -17.21 7.41
CA ASN A 151 2.81 -16.10 8.35
C ASN A 151 3.26 -14.78 7.73
N ALA A 152 3.38 -14.68 6.40
CA ALA A 152 3.62 -13.40 5.75
C ALA A 152 2.39 -12.47 5.92
N LEU A 153 2.67 -11.17 6.04
CA LEU A 153 1.69 -10.12 5.88
C LEU A 153 1.35 -9.99 4.40
N ALA A 154 0.07 -10.06 4.07
CA ALA A 154 -0.42 -9.81 2.72
C ALA A 154 -0.94 -8.38 2.62
N ILE A 155 -0.46 -7.63 1.64
CA ILE A 155 -0.95 -6.30 1.28
C ILE A 155 -1.48 -6.37 -0.14
N LYS A 156 -2.80 -6.29 -0.30
CA LYS A 156 -3.46 -6.26 -1.60
C LYS A 156 -4.00 -4.86 -1.87
N THR A 157 -3.59 -4.22 -2.95
CA THR A 157 -4.18 -2.94 -3.37
C THR A 157 -5.18 -3.23 -4.48
N VAL A 158 -6.36 -2.63 -4.40
CA VAL A 158 -7.43 -2.77 -5.38
C VAL A 158 -7.72 -1.40 -5.97
N GLU A 159 -7.70 -1.32 -7.30
CA GLU A 159 -8.12 -0.13 -8.02
C GLU A 159 -9.63 -0.18 -8.28
N VAL A 160 -10.37 0.69 -7.59
CA VAL A 160 -11.81 0.86 -7.74
C VAL A 160 -12.06 1.87 -8.86
N SER A 161 -11.90 1.43 -10.10
CA SER A 161 -12.11 2.28 -11.29
C SER A 161 -13.56 2.75 -11.45
N SER A 162 -14.53 2.07 -10.81
CA SER A 162 -15.92 2.54 -10.73
C SER A 162 -16.54 2.17 -9.38
N VAL A 163 -16.85 3.19 -8.56
CA VAL A 163 -17.77 2.99 -7.43
C VAL A 163 -19.16 2.80 -8.04
N PRO A 164 -19.89 1.73 -7.71
CA PRO A 164 -21.24 1.53 -8.21
C PRO A 164 -22.08 2.76 -7.89
N GLY A 165 -22.70 3.34 -8.93
CA GLY A 165 -23.48 4.57 -8.79
C GLY A 165 -24.61 4.38 -7.78
N VAL A 166 -24.95 5.45 -7.06
CA VAL A 166 -26.02 5.43 -6.04
C VAL A 166 -27.33 4.84 -6.58
N ALA A 167 -27.67 5.14 -7.84
CA ALA A 167 -28.84 4.58 -8.52
C ALA A 167 -28.78 3.05 -8.68
N GLN A 168 -27.61 2.49 -9.02
CA GLN A 168 -27.44 1.04 -9.15
C GLN A 168 -27.59 0.35 -7.79
N CYS A 169 -27.06 0.96 -6.73
CA CYS A 169 -27.20 0.48 -5.35
C CYS A 169 -28.64 0.54 -4.81
N LEU A 170 -29.44 1.51 -5.26
CA LEU A 170 -30.83 1.66 -4.84
C LEU A 170 -31.81 0.77 -5.63
N LEU A 171 -31.58 0.59 -6.93
CA LEU A 171 -32.57 -0.04 -7.83
C LEU A 171 -32.31 -1.53 -8.08
N GLY A 172 -31.04 -1.91 -8.31
CA GLY A 172 -30.68 -3.26 -8.79
C GLY A 172 -29.68 -4.03 -7.94
N GLY A 173 -28.95 -3.32 -7.09
CA GLY A 173 -27.81 -3.83 -6.34
C GLY A 173 -26.60 -4.16 -7.22
N VAL A 174 -25.48 -4.45 -6.56
CA VAL A 174 -24.23 -4.85 -7.21
C VAL A 174 -24.10 -6.36 -7.13
N ARG A 175 -24.06 -7.01 -8.29
CA ARG A 175 -23.99 -8.49 -8.40
C ARG A 175 -22.60 -9.00 -8.71
N SER A 176 -21.76 -8.15 -9.30
CA SER A 176 -20.39 -8.48 -9.62
C SER A 176 -19.53 -7.23 -9.72
N SER A 177 -18.22 -7.42 -9.66
CA SER A 177 -17.22 -6.37 -9.85
C SER A 177 -15.95 -6.95 -10.43
N SER A 178 -15.34 -6.23 -11.38
CA SER A 178 -14.02 -6.54 -11.92
C SER A 178 -13.06 -5.40 -11.61
N THR A 179 -11.88 -5.71 -11.08
CA THR A 179 -10.89 -4.72 -10.63
C THR A 179 -9.48 -5.17 -10.93
N GLU A 180 -8.60 -4.22 -11.22
CA GLU A 180 -7.16 -4.43 -11.21
C GLU A 180 -6.63 -4.41 -9.76
N ILE A 181 -5.59 -5.20 -9.51
CA ILE A 181 -4.99 -5.39 -8.19
C ILE A 181 -3.47 -5.47 -8.27
N SER A 182 -2.82 -5.20 -7.13
CA SER A 182 -1.45 -5.63 -6.85
C SER A 182 -1.40 -6.37 -5.52
N LEU A 183 -0.38 -7.20 -5.32
CA LEU A 183 -0.18 -7.96 -4.09
C LEU A 183 1.30 -7.93 -3.69
N ALA A 184 1.57 -7.62 -2.43
CA ALA A 184 2.87 -7.81 -1.81
C ALA A 184 2.74 -8.72 -0.58
N LEU A 185 3.66 -9.67 -0.45
CA LEU A 185 3.80 -10.50 0.75
C LEU A 185 5.10 -10.14 1.46
N LEU A 186 4.98 -9.77 2.73
CA LEU A 186 6.09 -9.30 3.55
C LEU A 186 6.32 -10.26 4.71
N ARG A 187 7.59 -10.51 5.02
CA ARG A 187 7.94 -11.31 6.20
C ARG A 187 7.63 -10.54 7.48
N LEU A 188 6.91 -11.19 8.40
CA LEU A 188 6.72 -10.70 9.76
C LEU A 188 7.80 -11.34 10.65
N PHE A 189 8.91 -10.62 10.81
CA PHE A 189 10.07 -10.95 11.67
C PHE A 189 10.97 -12.11 11.20
#